data_AF-Q6QIL7-F1
#
_entry.id   AF-Q6QIL7-F1
#
_cell.length_a   1.000
_cell.length_b   1.000
_cell.length_c   1.000
_cell.angle_alpha   90.00
_cell.angle_beta   90.00
_cell.angle_gamma   90.00
#
_symmetry.space_group_name_H-M   'P 1'
#
loop_
_entity.id
_entity.type
_entity.pdbx_description
1 polymer ?
#
loop_
_entity_poly.entity_id
_entity_poly.type
_entity_poly.pdbx_seq_one_letter_code
_entity_poly.pdbx_strand_id
1 'polypeptide(L)' 'PSQVQNMIVSTSDNSIRVKCEAPRDINGPGGLYHLEVEAGNTLVRNVSQSKCDFLVNNLQYSTYYSFK' A
#
# COMPACT_ATOMS: atom_id res chain seq x y z
N PRO A 1 10.90 -0.05 12.96
CA PRO A 1 11.10 0.82 11.78
C PRO A 1 10.26 2.09 11.93
N SER A 2 10.68 3.22 11.36
CA SER A 2 9.86 4.44 11.27
C SER A 2 8.76 4.32 10.19
N GLN A 3 7.91 5.34 10.05
CA GLN A 3 6.94 5.40 8.95
C GLN A 3 7.64 5.49 7.59
N VAL A 4 7.01 4.89 6.57
CA VAL A 4 7.41 5.03 5.16
C VAL A 4 7.26 6.47 4.71
N GLN A 5 8.07 6.87 3.74
CA GLN A 5 8.13 8.26 3.28
C GLN A 5 7.44 8.39 1.91
N ASN A 6 7.00 9.61 1.58
CA ASN A 6 6.53 9.96 0.23
C ASN A 6 5.51 8.95 -0.35
N MET A 7 4.50 8.57 0.45
CA MET A 7 3.44 7.67 -0.02
C MET A 7 2.59 8.38 -1.08
N ILE A 8 2.56 7.81 -2.27
CA ILE A 8 1.81 8.30 -3.43
C ILE A 8 0.79 7.23 -3.82
N VAL A 9 -0.46 7.65 -3.95
CA VAL A 9 -1.56 6.83 -4.41
C VAL A 9 -2.02 7.35 -5.77
N SER A 10 -1.93 6.54 -6.81
CA SER A 10 -2.38 6.87 -8.16
C SER A 10 -3.58 6.00 -8.52
N THR A 11 -4.71 6.62 -8.81
CA THR A 11 -5.96 5.94 -9.15
C THR A 11 -6.14 5.86 -10.66
N SER A 12 -6.66 4.72 -11.11
CA SER A 12 -7.20 4.46 -12.45
C SER A 12 -8.61 3.86 -12.28
N ASP A 13 -9.28 3.52 -13.38
CA ASP A 13 -10.70 3.13 -13.40
C ASP A 13 -11.05 2.03 -12.38
N ASN A 14 -10.27 0.95 -12.34
CA ASN A 14 -10.46 -0.20 -11.44
C ASN A 14 -9.17 -0.69 -10.78
N SER A 15 -8.15 0.17 -10.79
CA SER A 15 -6.84 -0.15 -10.25
C SER A 15 -6.23 1.04 -9.54
N ILE A 16 -5.45 0.74 -8.50
CA ILE A 16 -4.75 1.75 -7.71
C ILE A 16 -3.31 1.32 -7.58
N ARG A 17 -2.38 2.24 -7.84
CA ARG A 17 -0.96 2.04 -7.60
C ARG A 17 -0.52 2.80 -6.37
N VAL A 18 0.05 2.09 -5.40
CA VAL A 18 0.60 2.65 -4.17
C VAL A 18 2.11 2.56 -4.23
N LYS A 19 2.80 3.70 -4.16
CA LYS A 19 4.26 3.77 -4.06
C LYS A 19 4.66 4.47 -2.79
N CYS A 20 5.78 4.08 -2.22
CA CYS A 20 6.39 4.82 -1.13
C CYS A 20 7.91 4.64 -1.14
N GLU A 21 8.58 5.48 -0.36
CA GLU A 21 10.01 5.41 -0.12
C GLU A 21 10.31 4.74 1.22
N ALA A 22 11.55 4.28 1.34
CA ALA A 22 12.01 3.60 2.54
C ALA A 22 11.81 4.48 3.80
N PRO A 23 11.50 3.86 4.94
CA PRO A 23 11.49 4.58 6.20
C PRO A 23 12.89 5.12 6.52
N ARG A 24 12.95 6.27 7.21
CA ARG A 24 14.21 6.88 7.63
C ARG A 24 15.01 5.96 8.54
N ASP A 25 14.31 5.27 9.45
CA ASP A 25 14.92 4.33 10.39
C ASP A 25 14.39 2.91 10.15
N ILE A 26 15.20 2.04 9.55
CA ILE A 26 14.82 0.64 9.27
C ILE A 26 14.84 -0.20 10.56
N ASN A 27 15.72 0.14 11.51
CA ASN A 27 15.92 -0.57 12.79
C ASN A 27 16.11 -2.10 12.63
N GLY A 28 16.77 -2.52 11.56
CA GLY A 28 17.04 -3.92 11.24
C GLY A 28 17.88 -4.10 9.99
N PRO A 29 18.32 -5.33 9.67
CA PRO A 29 19.17 -5.61 8.51
C PRO A 29 18.42 -5.49 7.17
N GLY A 30 17.09 -5.55 7.19
CA GLY A 30 16.22 -5.45 6.02
C GLY A 30 14.75 -5.60 6.43
N GLY A 31 13.84 -5.51 5.47
CA GLY A 31 12.41 -5.66 5.71
C GLY A 31 11.60 -5.81 4.43
N LEU A 32 10.34 -6.20 4.60
CA LEU A 32 9.33 -6.18 3.55
C LEU A 32 8.41 -4.99 3.78
N TYR A 33 7.88 -4.45 2.69
CA TYR A 33 6.76 -3.52 2.73
C TYR A 33 5.49 -4.33 2.76
N HIS A 34 4.57 -3.97 3.64
CA HIS A 34 3.24 -4.54 3.75
C HIS A 34 2.24 -3.49 3.31
N LEU A 35 1.24 -3.89 2.52
CA LEU A 35 0.12 -3.05 2.13
C LEU A 35 -1.17 -3.71 2.56
N GLU A 36 -1.93 -3.00 3.38
CA GLU A 36 -3.28 -3.37 3.77
C GLU A 36 -4.29 -2.50 3.03
N VAL A 37 -5.26 -3.15 2.39
CA VAL A 37 -6.35 -2.50 1.67
C VAL A 37 -7.65 -2.84 2.37
N GLU A 38 -8.34 -1.82 2.84
CA GLU A 38 -9.64 -1.93 3.51
C GLU A 38 -10.73 -1.27 2.67
N ALA A 39 -11.89 -1.90 2.59
CA ALA A 39 -13.11 -1.30 2.05
C ALA A 39 -14.07 -1.06 3.22
N GLY A 40 -14.24 0.21 3.62
CA GLY A 40 -14.89 0.53 4.89
C GLY A 40 -14.09 -0.03 6.08
N ASN A 41 -14.68 -0.93 6.87
CA ASN A 41 -14.06 -1.55 8.05
C ASN A 41 -13.62 -3.01 7.81
N THR A 42 -13.53 -3.44 6.55
CA THR A 42 -13.17 -4.82 6.22
C THR A 42 -11.87 -4.85 5.43
N LEU A 43 -10.91 -5.64 5.91
CA LEU A 43 -9.67 -5.94 5.20
C LEU A 43 -9.99 -6.78 3.97
N VAL A 44 -9.81 -6.21 2.77
CA VAL A 44 -10.09 -6.88 1.50
C VAL A 44 -8.82 -7.39 0.83
N ARG A 45 -7.66 -6.83 1.17
CA ARG A 45 -6.36 -7.28 0.64
C ARG A 45 -5.25 -7.03 1.65
N ASN A 46 -4.35 -8.01 1.77
CA ASN A 46 -3.11 -7.89 2.51
C ASN A 46 -2.01 -8.52 1.67
N VAL A 47 -1.04 -7.71 1.27
CA VAL A 47 0.07 -8.14 0.40
C VAL A 47 1.39 -7.62 0.96
N SER A 48 2.47 -8.34 0.68
CA SER A 48 3.82 -7.90 1.03
C SER A 48 4.77 -8.03 -0.14
N GLN A 49 5.71 -7.08 -0.26
CA GLN A 49 6.72 -7.05 -1.31
C GLN A 49 8.04 -6.47 -0.80
N SER A 50 9.14 -6.78 -1.48
CA SER A 50 10.47 -6.24 -1.17
C SER A 50 10.63 -4.76 -1.56
N LYS A 51 9.76 -4.23 -2.42
CA LYS A 51 9.71 -2.83 -2.82
C LYS A 51 8.34 -2.26 -2.49
N CYS A 52 8.31 -0.98 -2.11
CA CYS A 52 7.05 -0.28 -1.94
C CYS A 52 6.51 0.24 -3.28
N ASP A 53 6.04 -0.70 -4.09
CA ASP A 53 5.38 -0.43 -5.37
C ASP A 53 4.31 -1.50 -5.60
N PHE A 54 3.09 -1.19 -5.19
CA PHE A 54 1.98 -2.12 -5.23
C PHE A 54 0.99 -1.69 -6.30
N LEU A 55 0.64 -2.62 -7.19
CA LEU A 55 -0.47 -2.44 -8.12
C LEU A 55 -1.66 -3.28 -7.65
N VAL A 56 -2.70 -2.61 -7.19
CA VAL A 56 -3.94 -3.22 -6.69
C VAL A 56 -4.98 -3.16 -7.81
N ASN A 57 -5.17 -4.28 -8.51
CA ASN A 57 -6.13 -4.40 -9.62
C ASN A 57 -7.47 -4.97 -9.17
N ASN A 58 -8.48 -4.85 -10.04
CA ASN A 58 -9.82 -5.41 -9.88
C ASN A 58 -10.53 -4.90 -8.62
N LEU A 59 -10.39 -3.60 -8.35
CA LEU A 59 -11.15 -2.93 -7.30
C LEU A 59 -12.56 -2.63 -7.79
N GLN A 60 -13.51 -2.60 -6.87
CA GLN A 60 -14.89 -2.24 -7.17
C GLN A 60 -14.96 -0.76 -7.51
N TYR A 61 -15.65 -0.44 -8.60
CA TYR A 61 -15.89 0.94 -9.02
C TYR A 61 -16.63 1.73 -7.94
N SER A 62 -16.32 3.03 -7.86
CA SER A 62 -16.99 3.99 -6.97
C SER A 62 -17.03 3.55 -5.49
N THR A 63 -16.03 2.79 -5.06
CA THR A 63 -15.90 2.30 -3.68
C THR A 63 -14.76 3.02 -2.98
N TYR A 64 -14.98 3.45 -1.74
CA TYR A 64 -13.93 4.06 -0.92
C TYR A 64 -13.04 2.99 -0.31
N TYR A 65 -11.74 3.12 -0.56
CA TYR A 65 -10.71 2.24 -0.03
C TYR A 65 -9.74 3.02 0.86
N SER A 66 -9.32 2.39 1.96
CA SER A 66 -8.23 2.85 2.81
C SER A 66 -7.00 2.00 2.55
N PHE A 67 -5.84 2.66 2.42
CA PHE A 67 -4.55 2.02 2.18
C PHE A 67 -3.63 2.33 3.37
N LYS A 68 -3.08 1.29 3.99
CA LYS A 68 -2.16 1.38 5.14
C LYS A 68 -0.86 0.67 4.83
#